data_AF-A0A9E1EK59-F1
#
_entry.id   AF-A0A9E1EK59-F1
#
_cell.length_a   1.000
_cell.length_b   1.000
_cell.length_c   1.000
_cell.angle_alpha   90.00
_cell.angle_beta   90.00
_cell.angle_gamma   90.00
#
_symmetry.space_group_name_H-M   'P 1'
#
loop_
_entity.id
_entity.type
_entity.pdbx_description
1 polymer ?
#
loop_
_entity_poly.entity_id
_entity_poly.type
_entity_poly.pdbx_seq_one_letter_code
_entity_poly.pdbx_strand_id
1 'polypeptide(L)'
;MEKDYYLGLDIGTDSVGWAVCNPYYQILKFKGNSMWGIRLFDESCSAEKRREFRSGRRRNQRKRERIALLEILFDKEICKVDPAFFIKLHESNLYFDDKSTNVPYCVFSDDNYTDKDFHKEFPTVYHLRKELITNKEPHDVRLVYLALHHIIKHRGHFLFDYSYKSDISGDFLPVYNNFKNYIFDNYEIELECNDVERFSQILKNKSIGKKKKNSEIAALFGVEKKTDKRLYSMLSLLSGSKIALFDVFEDESLKDVEKKYVSFSSGFDDNESEYQSYLGERFELLCKLKAVYDWAILADILNGKEYISFSKVDIYEKHGRDLKTLKEYVIKYAPEKYNEIFKKSIEKVNNYVAYSKHIKSNKGTGVLNSTCSQEEFCTYLKNILKSCKDDQYIKMFDE
;
A
#
# COMPACT_ATOMS: atom_id res chain seq x y z
N MET A 1 -25.34 34.86 -57.06
CA MET A 1 -25.03 33.48 -57.47
C MET A 1 -24.46 32.79 -56.25
N GLU A 2 -25.16 31.80 -55.72
CA GLU A 2 -24.52 30.79 -54.88
C GLU A 2 -23.40 30.15 -55.70
N LYS A 3 -22.21 30.07 -55.10
CA LYS A 3 -21.07 29.37 -55.70
C LYS A 3 -20.87 28.12 -54.88
N ASP A 4 -21.02 26.97 -55.53
CA ASP A 4 -20.76 25.68 -54.91
C ASP A 4 -19.27 25.56 -54.56
N TYR A 5 -18.99 25.00 -53.38
CA TYR A 5 -17.65 24.72 -52.90
C TYR A 5 -17.65 23.44 -52.06
N TYR A 6 -16.48 22.81 -51.95
CA TYR A 6 -16.22 21.74 -51.01
C TYR A 6 -15.39 22.26 -49.85
N LEU A 7 -15.68 21.75 -48.64
CA LEU A 7 -14.87 21.95 -47.45
C LEU A 7 -14.35 20.59 -47.02
N GLY A 8 -13.03 20.39 -47.10
CA GLY A 8 -12.34 19.26 -46.50
C GLY A 8 -11.95 19.60 -45.06
N LEU A 9 -12.23 18.70 -44.12
CA LEU A 9 -11.79 18.78 -42.73
C LEU A 9 -11.00 17.52 -42.39
N ASP A 10 -9.81 17.71 -41.82
CA ASP A 10 -8.99 16.65 -41.25
C ASP A 10 -8.88 16.88 -39.75
N ILE A 11 -9.59 16.08 -38.96
CA ILE A 11 -9.78 16.29 -37.52
C ILE A 11 -8.92 15.28 -36.77
N GLY A 12 -7.75 15.74 -36.32
CA GLY A 12 -6.83 15.01 -35.46
C GLY A 12 -7.09 15.23 -33.97
N THR A 13 -6.24 14.63 -33.13
CA THR A 13 -6.34 14.70 -31.66
C THR A 13 -5.87 16.04 -31.08
N ASP A 14 -5.04 16.77 -31.82
CA ASP A 14 -4.42 18.05 -31.44
C ASP A 14 -4.50 19.10 -32.55
N SER A 15 -5.22 18.79 -33.64
CA SER A 15 -5.27 19.63 -34.81
C SER A 15 -6.54 19.46 -35.64
N VAL A 16 -6.97 20.54 -36.29
CA VAL A 16 -8.02 20.52 -37.31
C VAL A 16 -7.49 21.21 -38.55
N GLY A 17 -7.14 20.41 -39.56
CA GLY A 17 -6.84 20.87 -40.91
C GLY A 17 -8.11 21.20 -41.68
N TRP A 18 -8.09 22.24 -42.50
CA TRP A 18 -9.19 22.59 -43.37
C TRP A 18 -8.71 23.10 -44.73
N ALA A 19 -9.48 22.82 -45.77
CA ALA A 19 -9.25 23.35 -47.12
C ALA A 19 -10.58 23.55 -47.85
N VAL A 20 -10.72 24.67 -48.56
CA VAL A 20 -11.90 24.99 -49.36
C VAL A 20 -11.54 24.99 -50.83
N CYS A 21 -12.23 24.18 -51.62
CA CYS A 21 -12.03 24.12 -53.07
C CYS A 21 -13.33 24.29 -53.86
N ASN A 22 -13.22 24.66 -55.13
CA ASN A 22 -14.34 24.65 -56.07
C ASN A 22 -14.60 23.24 -56.62
N PRO A 23 -15.65 23.02 -57.43
CA PRO A 23 -15.92 21.72 -58.06
C PRO A 23 -14.81 21.16 -58.97
N TYR A 24 -13.81 21.98 -59.31
CA TYR A 24 -12.62 21.59 -60.08
C TYR A 24 -11.40 21.32 -59.19
N TYR A 25 -11.59 21.19 -57.87
CA TYR A 25 -10.54 20.94 -56.86
C TYR A 25 -9.46 22.01 -56.77
N GLN A 26 -9.78 23.26 -57.11
CA GLN A 26 -8.87 24.39 -56.95
C GLN A 26 -9.13 25.11 -55.61
N ILE A 27 -8.07 25.37 -54.84
CA ILE A 27 -8.14 26.11 -53.57
C ILE A 27 -8.67 27.52 -53.82
N LEU A 28 -9.73 27.90 -53.11
CA LEU A 28 -10.31 29.24 -53.18
C LEU A 28 -9.45 30.25 -52.41
N LYS A 29 -9.57 31.53 -52.76
CA LYS A 29 -8.98 32.64 -52.02
C LYS A 29 -10.06 33.56 -51.48
N PHE A 30 -9.90 34.01 -50.23
CA PHE A 30 -10.74 35.03 -49.63
C PHE A 30 -9.85 36.17 -49.11
N LYS A 31 -10.13 37.40 -49.56
CA LYS A 31 -9.35 38.61 -49.23
C LYS A 31 -7.83 38.43 -49.41
N GLY A 32 -7.43 37.78 -50.52
CA GLY A 32 -6.01 37.55 -50.86
C GLY A 32 -5.39 36.31 -50.21
N ASN A 33 -6.02 35.71 -49.20
CA ASN A 33 -5.51 34.52 -48.52
C ASN A 33 -6.10 33.24 -49.10
N SER A 34 -5.27 32.22 -49.30
CA SER A 34 -5.74 30.88 -49.67
C SER A 34 -6.59 30.30 -48.54
N MET A 35 -7.73 29.72 -48.88
CA MET A 35 -8.70 29.16 -47.95
C MET A 35 -8.31 27.74 -47.55
N TRP A 36 -7.13 27.60 -46.95
CA TRP A 36 -6.70 26.39 -46.26
C TRP A 36 -5.91 26.78 -45.02
N GLY A 37 -5.83 25.86 -44.07
CA GLY A 37 -5.02 26.06 -42.88
C GLY A 37 -5.15 24.92 -41.91
N ILE A 38 -4.54 25.12 -40.76
CA ILE A 38 -4.59 24.17 -39.65
C ILE A 38 -4.80 24.95 -38.36
N ARG A 39 -5.68 24.45 -37.51
CA ARG A 39 -5.83 24.92 -36.13
C ARG A 39 -5.18 23.90 -35.22
N LEU A 40 -4.10 24.27 -34.54
CA LEU A 40 -3.46 23.45 -33.51
C LEU A 40 -4.07 23.77 -32.14
N PHE A 41 -4.20 22.78 -31.27
CA PHE A 41 -4.61 22.88 -29.87
C PHE A 41 -3.98 21.76 -29.04
N ASP A 42 -3.92 21.94 -27.73
CA ASP A 42 -3.41 20.88 -26.85
C ASP A 42 -4.36 19.68 -26.84
N GLU A 43 -3.79 18.47 -26.91
CA GLU A 43 -4.55 17.23 -26.84
C GLU A 43 -5.43 17.18 -25.58
N SER A 44 -6.67 16.72 -25.74
CA SER A 44 -7.60 16.60 -24.63
C SER A 44 -7.09 15.60 -23.59
N CYS A 45 -7.03 16.01 -22.32
CA CYS A 45 -6.75 15.08 -21.22
C CYS A 45 -7.98 14.24 -20.87
N SER A 46 -7.78 12.96 -20.59
CA SER A 46 -8.85 12.12 -20.02
C SER A 46 -9.26 12.60 -18.62
N ALA A 47 -10.45 12.16 -18.17
CA ALA A 47 -10.96 12.50 -16.85
C ALA A 47 -10.32 11.70 -15.69
N GLU A 48 -9.36 10.80 -15.98
CA GLU A 48 -8.71 9.88 -15.02
C GLU A 48 -8.07 10.61 -13.86
N LYS A 49 -7.09 11.48 -14.13
CA LYS A 49 -6.36 12.22 -13.10
C LYS A 49 -7.32 12.97 -12.17
N ARG A 50 -8.37 13.59 -12.74
CA ARG A 50 -9.40 14.31 -11.97
C ARG A 50 -10.21 13.36 -11.09
N ARG A 51 -10.52 12.15 -11.55
CA ARG A 51 -11.23 11.11 -10.79
C ARG A 51 -10.37 10.59 -9.64
N GLU A 52 -9.11 10.27 -9.89
CA GLU A 52 -8.13 9.84 -8.88
C GLU A 52 -8.02 10.88 -7.75
N PHE A 53 -7.80 12.15 -8.09
CA PHE A 53 -7.74 13.23 -7.11
C PHE A 53 -9.05 13.39 -6.32
N ARG A 54 -10.21 13.20 -6.98
CA ARG A 54 -11.52 13.28 -6.31
C ARG A 54 -11.71 12.13 -5.32
N SER A 55 -11.37 10.90 -5.70
CA SER A 55 -11.43 9.72 -4.83
C SER A 55 -10.49 9.88 -3.63
N GLY A 56 -9.25 10.33 -3.86
CA GLY A 56 -8.28 10.63 -2.82
C GLY A 56 -8.78 11.68 -1.81
N ARG A 57 -9.38 12.78 -2.29
CA ARG A 57 -9.97 13.82 -1.42
C ARG A 57 -11.09 13.25 -0.55
N ARG A 58 -12.04 12.50 -1.13
CA ARG A 58 -13.16 11.88 -0.39
C ARG A 58 -12.66 10.89 0.66
N ARG A 59 -11.68 10.05 0.31
CA ARG A 59 -11.06 9.08 1.23
C ARG A 59 -10.42 9.78 2.43
N ASN A 60 -9.68 10.87 2.21
CA ASN A 60 -9.07 11.66 3.27
C ASN A 60 -10.11 12.39 4.14
N GLN A 61 -11.14 12.96 3.55
CA GLN A 61 -12.25 13.60 4.28
C GLN A 61 -12.94 12.61 5.21
N ARG A 62 -13.37 11.46 4.70
CA ARG A 62 -14.02 10.39 5.50
C ARG A 62 -13.09 9.83 6.57
N LYS A 63 -11.78 9.79 6.32
CA LYS A 63 -10.78 9.40 7.33
C LYS A 63 -10.75 10.39 8.49
N ARG A 64 -10.74 11.69 8.22
CA ARG A 64 -10.80 12.74 9.26
C ARG A 64 -12.10 12.68 10.04
N GLU A 65 -13.23 12.50 9.36
CA GLU A 65 -14.55 12.38 9.97
C GLU A 65 -14.64 11.20 10.95
N ARG A 66 -14.12 10.01 10.58
CA ARG A 66 -14.08 8.87 11.50
C ARG A 66 -13.28 9.15 12.78
N ILE A 67 -12.19 9.90 12.67
CA ILE A 67 -11.39 10.28 13.83
C ILE A 67 -12.13 11.30 14.68
N ALA A 68 -12.75 12.32 14.07
CA ALA A 68 -13.57 13.29 14.80
C ALA A 68 -14.73 12.60 15.56
N LEU A 69 -15.39 11.60 14.96
CA LEU A 69 -16.41 10.82 15.65
C LEU A 69 -15.86 10.03 16.84
N LEU A 70 -14.66 9.44 16.70
CA LEU A 70 -13.98 8.77 17.81
C LEU A 70 -13.63 9.76 18.93
N GLU A 71 -13.15 10.95 18.60
CA GLU A 71 -12.85 12.01 19.57
C GLU A 71 -14.11 12.38 20.35
N ILE A 72 -15.23 12.63 19.68
CA ILE A 72 -16.52 12.95 20.33
C ILE A 72 -16.95 11.85 21.31
N LEU A 73 -16.76 10.57 20.96
CA LEU A 73 -17.11 9.45 21.84
C LEU A 73 -16.28 9.41 23.12
N PHE A 74 -15.00 9.78 23.04
CA PHE A 74 -14.07 9.74 24.16
C PHE A 74 -13.95 11.08 24.91
N ASP A 75 -14.43 12.17 24.32
CA ASP A 75 -14.25 13.54 24.80
C ASP A 75 -14.58 13.71 26.27
N LYS A 76 -15.77 13.27 26.66
CA LYS A 76 -16.26 13.38 28.04
C LYS A 76 -15.35 12.69 29.06
N GLU A 77 -14.87 11.49 28.74
CA GLU A 77 -14.08 10.70 29.70
C GLU A 77 -12.62 11.13 29.71
N ILE A 78 -12.05 11.51 28.56
CA ILE A 78 -10.70 12.06 28.48
C ILE A 78 -10.63 13.42 29.15
N CYS A 79 -11.62 14.31 28.95
CA CYS A 79 -11.63 15.64 29.56
C CYS A 79 -11.66 15.60 31.10
N LYS A 80 -12.15 14.52 31.72
CA LYS A 80 -12.07 14.35 33.18
C LYS A 80 -10.64 14.14 33.67
N VAL A 81 -9.78 13.57 32.83
CA VAL A 81 -8.38 13.27 33.15
C VAL A 81 -7.47 14.40 32.67
N ASP A 82 -7.64 14.83 31.42
CA ASP A 82 -6.82 15.84 30.76
C ASP A 82 -7.67 16.65 29.76
N PRO A 83 -8.22 17.81 30.19
CA PRO A 83 -9.02 18.69 29.33
C PRO A 83 -8.29 19.20 28.07
N ALA A 84 -6.96 19.20 28.08
CA ALA A 84 -6.15 19.71 26.98
C ALA A 84 -5.63 18.59 26.06
N PHE A 85 -6.02 17.34 26.28
CA PHE A 85 -5.50 16.17 25.55
C PHE A 85 -5.62 16.31 24.03
N PHE A 86 -6.82 16.58 23.52
CA PHE A 86 -7.05 16.70 22.08
C PHE A 86 -6.40 17.94 21.47
N ILE A 87 -6.32 19.05 22.23
CA ILE A 87 -5.60 20.25 21.79
C ILE A 87 -4.13 19.89 21.54
N LYS A 88 -3.47 19.23 22.50
CA LYS A 88 -2.07 18.77 22.35
C LYS A 88 -1.90 17.85 21.15
N LEU A 89 -2.83 16.91 20.95
CA LEU A 89 -2.79 15.98 19.82
C LEU A 89 -2.90 16.68 18.46
N HIS A 90 -3.83 17.64 18.33
CA HIS A 90 -4.05 18.42 17.10
C HIS A 90 -2.89 19.38 16.81
N GLU A 91 -2.25 19.91 17.86
CA GLU A 91 -1.10 20.82 17.77
C GLU A 91 0.26 20.09 17.76
N SER A 92 0.27 18.75 17.68
CA SER A 92 1.51 17.95 17.75
C SER A 92 2.49 18.21 16.61
N ASN A 93 2.03 18.81 15.51
CA ASN A 93 2.85 19.20 14.36
C ASN A 93 3.40 20.65 14.45
N LEU A 94 3.02 21.42 15.47
CA LEU A 94 3.45 22.81 15.65
C LEU A 94 4.79 22.88 16.40
N TYR A 95 5.52 23.98 16.18
CA TYR A 95 6.66 24.31 17.03
C TYR A 95 6.20 24.62 18.45
N PHE A 96 7.09 24.44 19.43
CA PHE A 96 6.77 24.68 20.83
C PHE A 96 6.18 26.08 21.06
N ASP A 97 6.76 27.10 20.42
CA ASP A 97 6.33 28.50 20.55
C ASP A 97 4.94 28.78 19.95
N ASP A 98 4.44 27.88 19.09
CA ASP A 98 3.13 27.98 18.44
C ASP A 98 2.04 27.17 19.17
N LYS A 99 2.40 26.40 20.20
CA LYS A 99 1.44 25.56 20.95
C LYS A 99 0.66 26.38 21.98
N SER A 100 -0.65 26.19 22.02
CA SER A 100 -1.55 26.89 22.96
C SER A 100 -1.35 26.44 24.41
N THR A 101 -0.88 25.20 24.62
CA THR A 101 -0.75 24.57 25.94
C THR A 101 0.58 24.84 26.64
N ASN A 102 1.54 25.47 25.96
CA ASN A 102 2.89 25.78 26.46
C ASN A 102 3.61 24.56 27.09
N VAL A 103 3.31 23.35 26.63
CA VAL A 103 4.01 22.11 27.03
C VAL A 103 4.83 21.54 25.87
N PRO A 104 6.03 21.00 26.16
CA PRO A 104 6.92 20.48 25.11
C PRO A 104 6.41 19.16 24.52
N TYR A 105 5.47 18.50 25.20
CA TYR A 105 4.94 17.19 24.83
C TYR A 105 3.81 17.28 23.81
N CYS A 106 3.56 16.17 23.12
CA CYS A 106 2.53 16.00 22.11
C CYS A 106 1.24 15.41 22.68
N VAL A 107 1.31 14.59 23.72
CA VAL A 107 0.14 13.88 24.24
C VAL A 107 0.08 13.87 25.77
N PHE A 108 1.11 13.34 26.43
CA PHE A 108 1.18 13.20 27.89
C PHE A 108 2.10 14.26 28.50
N SER A 109 1.55 15.02 29.44
CA SER A 109 2.24 16.11 30.12
C SER A 109 1.87 16.17 31.60
N ASP A 110 1.61 15.01 32.22
CA ASP A 110 1.25 14.92 33.63
C ASP A 110 2.52 14.99 34.49
N ASP A 111 2.37 15.33 35.78
CA ASP A 111 3.50 15.48 36.70
C ASP A 111 4.39 14.22 36.79
N ASN A 112 3.77 13.03 36.73
CA ASN A 112 4.45 11.74 36.86
C ASN A 112 4.40 10.90 35.57
N TYR A 113 3.81 11.41 34.48
CA TYR A 113 3.68 10.66 33.24
C TYR A 113 3.77 11.59 32.02
N THR A 114 4.84 11.41 31.25
CA THR A 114 5.14 12.23 30.07
C THR A 114 5.25 11.38 28.82
N ASP A 115 5.32 12.02 27.64
CA ASP A 115 5.59 11.28 26.39
C ASP A 115 6.87 10.44 26.45
N LYS A 116 7.86 10.83 27.25
CA LYS A 116 9.10 10.04 27.42
C LYS A 116 8.82 8.71 28.10
N ASP A 117 7.95 8.71 29.11
CA ASP A 117 7.55 7.52 29.85
C ASP A 117 6.68 6.64 28.95
N PHE A 118 5.71 7.24 28.27
CA PHE A 118 4.88 6.57 27.26
C PHE A 118 5.71 5.85 26.18
N HIS A 119 6.69 6.52 25.59
CA HIS A 119 7.54 5.92 24.56
C HIS A 119 8.56 4.91 25.10
N LYS A 120 8.88 4.97 26.40
CA LYS A 120 9.71 3.96 27.06
C LYS A 120 8.92 2.68 27.34
N GLU A 121 7.66 2.81 27.77
CA GLU A 121 6.75 1.69 28.00
C GLU A 121 6.29 1.07 26.68
N PHE A 122 5.98 1.90 25.69
CA PHE A 122 5.45 1.50 24.39
C PHE A 122 6.32 2.05 23.26
N PRO A 123 7.43 1.37 22.92
CA PRO A 123 8.33 1.80 21.84
C PRO A 123 7.65 1.93 20.48
N THR A 124 6.56 1.20 20.28
CA THR A 124 5.68 1.33 19.11
C THR A 124 4.22 1.25 19.54
N VAL A 125 3.31 1.79 18.73
CA VAL A 125 1.86 1.66 18.95
C VAL A 125 1.38 0.19 19.02
N TYR A 126 2.14 -0.74 18.44
CA TYR A 126 1.83 -2.16 18.51
C TYR A 126 2.14 -2.76 19.89
N HIS A 127 3.10 -2.20 20.64
CA HIS A 127 3.31 -2.57 22.05
C HIS A 127 2.09 -2.17 22.89
N LEU A 128 1.60 -0.94 22.72
CA LEU A 128 0.39 -0.46 23.38
C LEU A 128 -0.82 -1.35 23.04
N ARG A 129 -1.03 -1.68 21.76
CA ARG A 129 -2.12 -2.56 21.35
C ARG A 129 -1.97 -3.98 21.90
N LYS A 130 -0.74 -4.49 22.01
CA LYS A 130 -0.46 -5.80 22.59
C LYS A 130 -0.79 -5.80 24.09
N GLU A 131 -0.36 -4.77 24.81
CA GLU A 131 -0.66 -4.57 26.23
C GLU A 131 -2.17 -4.61 26.50
N LEU A 132 -2.95 -3.81 25.76
CA LEU A 132 -4.41 -3.76 25.90
C LEU A 132 -5.14 -5.06 25.53
N ILE A 133 -4.48 -5.98 24.81
CA ILE A 133 -5.03 -7.32 24.50
C ILE A 133 -4.70 -8.30 25.63
N THR A 134 -3.49 -8.22 26.19
CA THR A 134 -2.98 -9.21 27.13
C THR A 134 -3.30 -8.88 28.58
N ASN A 135 -3.29 -7.60 28.94
CA ASN A 135 -3.51 -7.13 30.29
C ASN A 135 -4.99 -6.76 30.48
N LYS A 136 -5.62 -7.42 31.44
CA LYS A 136 -7.05 -7.24 31.76
C LYS A 136 -7.30 -6.13 32.77
N GLU A 137 -6.27 -5.58 33.38
CA GLU A 137 -6.40 -4.50 34.35
C GLU A 137 -6.96 -3.23 33.67
N PRO A 138 -7.62 -2.34 34.43
CA PRO A 138 -8.02 -1.04 33.91
C PRO A 138 -6.81 -0.22 33.42
N HIS A 139 -6.96 0.43 32.26
CA HIS A 139 -5.93 1.29 31.67
C HIS A 139 -6.43 2.74 31.60
N ASP A 140 -5.49 3.68 31.52
CA ASP A 140 -5.78 5.09 31.23
C ASP A 140 -6.58 5.21 29.92
N VAL A 141 -7.69 5.96 29.97
CA VAL A 141 -8.59 6.16 28.83
C VAL A 141 -7.89 6.77 27.60
N ARG A 142 -6.85 7.58 27.81
CA ARG A 142 -6.01 8.18 26.76
C ARG A 142 -5.23 7.11 26.00
N LEU A 143 -4.71 6.09 26.69
CA LEU A 143 -4.01 4.95 26.08
C LEU A 143 -4.97 4.11 25.22
N VAL A 144 -6.19 3.85 25.72
CA VAL A 144 -7.24 3.16 24.98
C VAL A 144 -7.60 3.94 23.71
N TYR A 145 -7.78 5.27 23.83
CA TYR A 145 -8.05 6.13 22.69
C TYR A 145 -6.93 6.08 21.64
N LEU A 146 -5.65 6.18 22.03
CA LEU A 146 -4.53 6.14 21.08
C LEU A 146 -4.47 4.82 20.29
N ALA A 147 -4.75 3.69 20.96
CA ALA A 147 -4.80 2.38 20.31
C ALA A 147 -5.94 2.28 19.29
N LEU A 148 -7.14 2.72 19.65
CA LEU A 148 -8.32 2.72 18.77
C LEU A 148 -8.19 3.73 17.64
N HIS A 149 -7.66 4.93 17.93
CA HIS A 149 -7.34 5.95 16.94
C HIS A 149 -6.41 5.37 15.87
N HIS A 150 -5.34 4.66 16.27
CA HIS A 150 -4.47 3.99 15.31
C HIS A 150 -5.21 2.97 14.44
N ILE A 151 -6.04 2.10 15.04
CA ILE A 151 -6.81 1.08 14.32
C ILE A 151 -7.79 1.73 13.32
N ILE A 152 -8.57 2.73 13.74
CA ILE A 152 -9.58 3.39 12.89
C ILE A 152 -8.94 4.24 11.78
N LYS A 153 -7.79 4.86 12.07
CA LYS A 153 -7.02 5.66 11.11
C LYS A 153 -6.37 4.78 10.04
N HIS A 154 -5.96 3.56 10.40
CA HIS A 154 -5.28 2.58 9.56
C HIS A 154 -6.05 1.25 9.48
N ARG A 155 -7.37 1.33 9.22
CA ARG A 155 -8.35 0.24 9.35
C ARG A 155 -8.23 -0.93 8.36
N GLY A 156 -7.27 -0.90 7.44
CA GLY A 156 -7.18 -1.89 6.35
C GLY A 156 -8.33 -1.78 5.34
N HIS A 157 -8.54 -2.87 4.58
CA HIS A 157 -9.61 -3.06 3.59
C HIS A 157 -10.68 -4.01 4.12
N PHE A 158 -11.83 -4.07 3.44
CA PHE A 158 -13.02 -4.84 3.87
C PHE A 158 -13.33 -5.99 2.89
N LEU A 159 -12.29 -6.64 2.36
CA LEU A 159 -12.48 -7.68 1.33
C LEU A 159 -12.75 -9.06 1.91
N PHE A 160 -12.52 -9.25 3.20
CA PHE A 160 -12.80 -10.50 3.88
C PHE A 160 -14.16 -10.40 4.57
N ASP A 161 -14.99 -11.41 4.32
CA ASP A 161 -16.26 -11.59 5.03
C ASP A 161 -16.00 -12.46 6.26
N TYR A 162 -15.22 -11.93 7.21
CA TYR A 162 -14.91 -12.63 8.46
C TYR A 162 -16.08 -12.53 9.43
N SER A 163 -16.55 -13.67 9.92
CA SER A 163 -17.40 -13.76 11.10
C SER A 163 -16.54 -13.71 12.35
N TYR A 164 -16.66 -12.62 13.12
CA TYR A 164 -15.94 -12.39 14.39
C TYR A 164 -16.15 -13.49 15.45
N LYS A 165 -17.11 -14.42 15.27
CA LYS A 165 -17.46 -15.45 16.26
C LYS A 165 -16.93 -16.85 15.92
N SER A 166 -16.61 -17.13 14.67
CA SER A 166 -16.27 -18.49 14.20
C SER A 166 -14.90 -18.60 13.56
N ASP A 167 -14.32 -17.49 13.11
CA ASP A 167 -13.18 -17.55 12.21
C ASP A 167 -11.87 -17.26 12.95
N ILE A 168 -10.88 -18.12 12.73
CA ILE A 168 -9.52 -17.93 13.23
C ILE A 168 -8.79 -16.99 12.27
N SER A 169 -8.23 -15.90 12.80
CA SER A 169 -7.46 -14.94 12.00
C SER A 169 -6.31 -15.63 11.26
N GLY A 170 -6.31 -15.54 9.92
CA GLY A 170 -5.29 -16.16 9.07
C GLY A 170 -5.62 -17.57 8.59
N ASP A 171 -6.82 -18.11 8.87
CA ASP A 171 -7.28 -19.36 8.25
C ASP A 171 -7.59 -19.18 6.75
N PHE A 172 -7.16 -20.14 5.94
CA PHE A 172 -7.32 -20.10 4.48
C PHE A 172 -8.68 -20.61 4.03
N LEU A 173 -9.20 -21.63 4.72
CA LEU A 173 -10.39 -22.38 4.28
C LEU A 173 -11.63 -21.49 4.09
N PRO A 174 -11.97 -20.56 5.01
CA PRO A 174 -13.12 -19.68 4.82
C PRO A 174 -12.99 -18.80 3.57
N VAL A 175 -11.79 -18.26 3.31
CA VAL A 175 -11.52 -17.39 2.16
C VAL A 175 -11.59 -18.20 0.85
N TYR A 176 -10.99 -19.40 0.84
CA TYR A 176 -11.04 -20.29 -0.31
C TYR A 176 -12.46 -20.76 -0.61
N ASN A 177 -13.23 -21.18 0.41
CA ASN A 177 -14.61 -21.64 0.23
C ASN A 177 -15.53 -20.52 -0.24
N ASN A 178 -15.37 -19.29 0.26
CA ASN A 178 -16.13 -18.14 -0.21
C ASN A 178 -15.86 -17.88 -1.71
N PHE A 179 -14.60 -17.91 -2.13
CA PHE A 179 -14.23 -17.81 -3.53
C PHE A 179 -14.78 -18.97 -4.38
N LYS A 180 -14.65 -20.21 -3.91
CA LYS A 180 -15.16 -21.41 -4.58
C LYS A 180 -16.67 -21.33 -4.81
N ASN A 181 -17.44 -21.02 -3.77
CA ASN A 181 -18.89 -20.93 -3.84
C ASN A 181 -19.32 -19.80 -4.77
N TYR A 182 -18.68 -18.62 -4.67
CA TYR A 182 -18.98 -17.50 -5.56
C TYR A 182 -18.79 -17.87 -7.04
N ILE A 183 -17.71 -18.58 -7.37
CA ILE A 183 -17.42 -19.00 -8.75
C ILE A 183 -18.48 -20.00 -9.25
N PHE A 184 -18.88 -20.96 -8.41
CA PHE A 184 -19.94 -21.89 -8.76
C PHE A 184 -21.27 -21.17 -8.98
N ASP A 185 -21.69 -20.33 -8.04
CA ASP A 185 -23.00 -19.65 -8.07
C ASP A 185 -23.15 -18.66 -9.23
N ASN A 186 -22.07 -18.03 -9.69
CA ASN A 186 -22.12 -16.97 -10.72
C ASN A 186 -21.62 -17.40 -12.09
N TYR A 187 -20.84 -18.48 -12.17
CA TYR A 187 -20.23 -18.93 -13.43
C TYR A 187 -20.43 -20.41 -13.72
N GLU A 188 -21.07 -21.18 -12.82
CA GLU A 188 -21.28 -22.63 -12.95
C GLU A 188 -19.97 -23.41 -13.15
N ILE A 189 -18.85 -22.86 -12.64
CA ILE A 189 -17.53 -23.48 -12.70
C ILE A 189 -17.25 -24.18 -11.37
N GLU A 190 -17.01 -25.48 -11.41
CA GLU A 190 -16.58 -26.24 -10.25
C GLU A 190 -15.07 -26.09 -10.04
N LEU A 191 -14.67 -25.37 -8.99
CA LEU A 191 -13.27 -25.24 -8.61
C LEU A 191 -12.80 -26.46 -7.83
N GLU A 192 -12.23 -27.43 -8.55
CA GLU A 192 -11.56 -28.58 -7.97
C GLU A 192 -10.07 -28.28 -7.74
N CYS A 193 -9.66 -28.25 -6.47
CA CYS A 193 -8.25 -28.15 -6.10
C CYS A 193 -7.79 -29.48 -5.51
N ASN A 194 -6.78 -30.09 -6.12
CA ASN A 194 -6.25 -31.39 -5.69
C ASN A 194 -5.64 -31.34 -4.28
N ASP A 195 -5.10 -30.18 -3.88
CA ASP A 195 -4.46 -29.99 -2.57
C ASP A 195 -4.56 -28.51 -2.14
N VAL A 196 -5.59 -28.22 -1.34
CA VAL A 196 -5.88 -26.87 -0.82
C VAL A 196 -4.78 -26.40 0.15
N GLU A 197 -4.18 -27.30 0.92
CA GLU A 197 -3.10 -26.95 1.83
C GLU A 197 -1.86 -26.51 1.04
N ARG A 198 -1.46 -27.30 0.05
CA ARG A 198 -0.35 -26.95 -0.85
C ARG A 198 -0.63 -25.65 -1.60
N PHE A 199 -1.85 -25.43 -2.04
CA PHE A 199 -2.24 -24.16 -2.66
C PHE A 199 -1.99 -22.97 -1.74
N SER A 200 -2.40 -23.08 -0.47
CA SER A 200 -2.15 -22.06 0.56
C SER A 200 -0.65 -21.80 0.76
N GLN A 201 0.18 -22.85 0.76
CA GLN A 201 1.63 -22.72 0.93
C GLN A 201 2.29 -22.06 -0.27
N ILE A 202 1.85 -22.39 -1.49
CA ILE A 202 2.32 -21.73 -2.70
C ILE A 202 1.99 -20.25 -2.63
N LEU A 203 0.76 -19.85 -2.29
CA LEU A 203 0.35 -18.45 -2.19
C LEU A 203 1.24 -17.65 -1.21
N LYS A 204 1.59 -18.23 -0.06
CA LYS A 204 2.48 -17.59 0.93
C LYS A 204 3.95 -17.51 0.49
N ASN A 205 4.38 -18.35 -0.45
CA ASN A 205 5.79 -18.43 -0.83
C ASN A 205 6.25 -17.20 -1.63
N LYS A 206 7.19 -16.43 -1.05
CA LYS A 206 7.80 -15.24 -1.66
C LYS A 206 9.10 -15.52 -2.41
N SER A 207 9.71 -16.70 -2.25
CA SER A 207 10.99 -17.03 -2.91
C SER A 207 10.83 -17.47 -4.35
N ILE A 208 9.61 -17.84 -4.77
CA ILE A 208 9.31 -18.24 -6.15
C ILE A 208 8.76 -17.06 -6.97
N GLY A 209 9.25 -16.92 -8.20
CA GLY A 209 8.76 -15.91 -9.12
C GLY A 209 7.31 -16.16 -9.58
N LYS A 210 6.60 -15.07 -9.93
CA LYS A 210 5.17 -15.08 -10.32
C LYS A 210 4.82 -16.14 -11.37
N LYS A 211 5.67 -16.33 -12.39
CA LYS A 211 5.45 -17.31 -13.47
C LYS A 211 5.45 -18.75 -12.96
N LYS A 212 6.43 -19.11 -12.13
CA LYS A 212 6.54 -20.45 -11.52
C LYS A 212 5.39 -20.69 -10.54
N LYS A 213 5.07 -19.67 -9.75
CA LYS A 213 3.93 -19.67 -8.83
C LYS A 213 2.62 -19.96 -9.57
N ASN A 214 2.38 -19.29 -10.69
CA ASN A 214 1.21 -19.53 -11.52
C ASN A 214 1.15 -20.95 -12.09
N SER A 215 2.27 -21.50 -12.58
CA SER A 215 2.28 -22.88 -13.10
C SER A 215 1.99 -23.91 -12.01
N GLU A 216 2.51 -23.71 -10.80
CA GLU A 216 2.23 -24.61 -9.67
C GLU A 216 0.76 -24.51 -9.22
N ILE A 217 0.20 -23.30 -9.17
CA ILE A 217 -1.23 -23.09 -8.87
C ILE A 217 -2.07 -23.78 -9.96
N ALA A 218 -1.85 -23.47 -11.24
CA ALA A 218 -2.64 -24.02 -12.34
C ALA A 218 -2.64 -25.56 -12.36
N ALA A 219 -1.50 -26.19 -12.04
CA ALA A 219 -1.40 -27.65 -11.93
C ALA A 219 -2.28 -28.23 -10.80
N LEU A 220 -2.43 -27.54 -9.67
CA LEU A 220 -3.30 -27.98 -8.57
C LEU A 220 -4.79 -27.95 -8.93
N PHE A 221 -5.18 -27.12 -9.90
CA PHE A 221 -6.56 -27.03 -10.40
C PHE A 221 -6.75 -27.83 -11.70
N GLY A 222 -5.72 -28.49 -12.23
CA GLY A 222 -5.81 -29.20 -13.51
C GLY A 222 -6.05 -28.29 -14.72
N VAL A 223 -5.68 -27.00 -14.63
CA VAL A 223 -6.01 -25.99 -15.64
C VAL A 223 -4.81 -25.69 -16.53
N GLU A 224 -5.01 -25.70 -17.85
CA GLU A 224 -4.04 -25.20 -18.81
C GLU A 224 -4.56 -23.97 -19.53
N LYS A 225 -3.67 -23.05 -19.89
CA LYS A 225 -4.04 -21.83 -20.63
C LYS A 225 -4.74 -22.10 -21.97
N LYS A 226 -4.44 -23.24 -22.60
CA LYS A 226 -5.02 -23.65 -23.89
C LYS A 226 -6.42 -24.23 -23.74
N THR A 227 -6.72 -24.86 -22.60
CA THR A 227 -8.00 -25.53 -22.35
C THR A 227 -9.01 -24.59 -21.72
N ASP A 228 -8.58 -23.80 -20.74
CA ASP A 228 -9.42 -22.80 -20.09
C ASP A 228 -8.62 -21.52 -19.84
N LYS A 229 -8.69 -20.60 -20.81
CA LYS A 229 -7.97 -19.33 -20.76
C LYS A 229 -8.48 -18.44 -19.62
N ARG A 230 -9.78 -18.49 -19.34
CA ARG A 230 -10.45 -17.62 -18.38
C ARG A 230 -10.06 -18.00 -16.95
N LEU A 231 -10.21 -19.26 -16.59
CA LEU A 231 -9.81 -19.76 -15.27
C LEU A 231 -8.30 -19.66 -15.07
N TYR A 232 -7.50 -19.96 -16.10
CA TYR A 232 -6.04 -19.75 -16.04
C TYR A 232 -5.69 -18.28 -15.74
N SER A 233 -6.44 -17.33 -16.28
CA SER A 233 -6.26 -15.90 -16.05
C SER A 233 -6.65 -15.49 -14.62
N MET A 234 -7.73 -16.07 -14.07
CA MET A 234 -8.09 -15.90 -12.65
C MET A 234 -7.00 -16.45 -11.71
N LEU A 235 -6.51 -17.67 -11.94
CA LEU A 235 -5.42 -18.27 -11.14
C LEU A 235 -4.12 -17.46 -11.27
N SER A 236 -3.85 -16.89 -12.44
CA SER A 236 -2.71 -16.01 -12.67
C SER A 236 -2.78 -14.76 -11.81
N LEU A 237 -3.96 -14.20 -11.55
CA LEU A 237 -4.10 -13.07 -10.64
C LEU A 237 -3.73 -13.43 -9.20
N LEU A 238 -4.08 -14.63 -8.74
CA LEU A 238 -3.71 -15.14 -7.41
C LEU A 238 -2.19 -15.33 -7.24
N SER A 239 -1.46 -15.55 -8.34
CA SER A 239 0.01 -15.54 -8.34
C SER A 239 0.64 -14.13 -8.23
N GLY A 240 -0.18 -13.07 -8.27
CA GLY A 240 0.24 -11.67 -8.33
C GLY A 240 0.62 -11.19 -9.73
N SER A 241 0.24 -11.91 -10.78
CA SER A 241 0.50 -11.51 -12.17
C SER A 241 -0.45 -10.37 -12.60
N LYS A 242 -0.02 -9.59 -13.59
CA LYS A 242 -0.85 -8.57 -14.24
C LYS A 242 -1.60 -9.20 -15.42
N ILE A 243 -2.93 -9.14 -15.40
CA ILE A 243 -3.81 -9.81 -16.37
C ILE A 243 -4.76 -8.81 -17.01
N ALA A 244 -5.09 -9.00 -18.30
CA ALA A 244 -6.07 -8.15 -18.98
C ALA A 244 -7.48 -8.49 -18.50
N LEU A 245 -8.33 -7.48 -18.30
CA LEU A 245 -9.72 -7.69 -17.88
C LEU A 245 -10.51 -8.52 -18.88
N PHE A 246 -10.26 -8.30 -20.18
CA PHE A 246 -10.80 -9.14 -21.25
C PHE A 246 -10.52 -10.63 -21.03
N ASP A 247 -9.33 -11.00 -20.55
CA ASP A 247 -8.97 -12.40 -20.33
C ASP A 247 -9.68 -13.03 -19.12
N VAL A 248 -10.24 -12.22 -18.20
CA VAL A 248 -10.97 -12.68 -17.00
C VAL A 248 -12.48 -12.74 -17.25
N PHE A 249 -13.01 -11.76 -18.00
CA PHE A 249 -14.44 -11.58 -18.20
C PHE A 249 -14.94 -11.94 -19.60
N GLU A 250 -14.02 -12.21 -20.54
CA GLU A 250 -14.31 -12.54 -21.95
C GLU A 250 -15.20 -11.50 -22.65
N ASP A 251 -15.02 -10.24 -22.27
CA ASP A 251 -15.83 -9.11 -22.72
C ASP A 251 -14.96 -8.15 -23.55
N GLU A 252 -15.20 -8.13 -24.86
CA GLU A 252 -14.49 -7.31 -25.84
C GLU A 252 -14.50 -5.81 -25.50
N SER A 253 -15.57 -5.32 -24.85
CA SER A 253 -15.66 -3.90 -24.44
C SER A 253 -14.56 -3.51 -23.44
N LEU A 254 -13.98 -4.48 -22.72
CA LEU A 254 -12.90 -4.28 -21.75
C LEU A 254 -11.52 -4.18 -22.39
N LYS A 255 -11.37 -4.33 -23.72
CA LYS A 255 -10.08 -4.11 -24.39
C LYS A 255 -9.72 -2.63 -24.51
N ASP A 256 -10.75 -1.79 -24.61
CA ASP A 256 -10.61 -0.35 -24.87
C ASP A 256 -10.91 0.51 -23.63
N VAL A 257 -11.20 -0.11 -22.48
CA VAL A 257 -11.32 0.63 -21.22
C VAL A 257 -9.96 1.18 -20.76
N GLU A 258 -10.02 2.31 -20.08
CA GLU A 258 -8.84 3.06 -19.62
C GLU A 258 -7.88 2.21 -18.76
N LYS A 259 -8.42 1.35 -17.90
CA LYS A 259 -7.66 0.41 -17.05
C LYS A 259 -7.86 -1.05 -17.44
N LYS A 260 -7.53 -1.39 -18.69
CA LYS A 260 -7.69 -2.75 -19.24
C LYS A 260 -6.90 -3.88 -18.56
N TYR A 261 -6.02 -3.58 -17.61
CA TYR A 261 -5.27 -4.60 -16.86
C TYR A 261 -5.50 -4.46 -15.35
N VAL A 262 -5.52 -5.61 -14.67
CA VAL A 262 -5.61 -5.72 -13.21
C VAL A 262 -4.40 -6.47 -12.66
N SER A 263 -3.93 -6.04 -11.49
CA SER A 263 -2.80 -6.62 -10.75
C SER A 263 -3.06 -6.43 -9.26
N PHE A 264 -3.03 -7.50 -8.47
CA PHE A 264 -3.23 -7.39 -7.03
C PHE A 264 -1.96 -7.00 -6.27
N SER A 265 -0.78 -7.16 -6.87
CA SER A 265 0.48 -6.75 -6.23
C SER A 265 0.69 -5.24 -6.22
N SER A 266 -0.06 -4.47 -7.01
CA SER A 266 0.08 -3.02 -7.12
C SER A 266 -1.09 -2.38 -7.87
N GLY A 267 -1.54 -1.23 -7.39
CA GLY A 267 -2.50 -0.36 -8.07
C GLY A 267 -3.97 -0.80 -8.02
N PHE A 268 -4.30 -1.96 -7.43
CA PHE A 268 -5.70 -2.39 -7.32
C PHE A 268 -6.57 -1.38 -6.55
N ASP A 269 -6.16 -1.05 -5.33
CA ASP A 269 -6.94 -0.18 -4.41
C ASP A 269 -7.10 1.26 -4.94
N ASP A 270 -6.13 1.75 -5.71
CA ASP A 270 -6.19 3.09 -6.30
C ASP A 270 -7.09 3.15 -7.54
N ASN A 271 -7.29 2.02 -8.22
CA ASN A 271 -8.13 1.90 -9.42
C ASN A 271 -9.47 1.19 -9.16
N GLU A 272 -9.82 0.96 -7.89
CA GLU A 272 -11.02 0.22 -7.49
C GLU A 272 -12.31 0.84 -8.08
N SER A 273 -12.41 2.16 -8.04
CA SER A 273 -13.56 2.90 -8.57
C SER A 273 -13.68 2.80 -10.09
N GLU A 274 -12.56 2.72 -10.80
CA GLU A 274 -12.48 2.52 -12.23
C GLU A 274 -12.94 1.10 -12.57
N TYR A 275 -12.37 0.07 -11.92
CA TYR A 275 -12.81 -1.33 -12.07
C TYR A 275 -14.31 -1.47 -11.85
N GLN A 276 -14.83 -0.91 -10.77
CA GLN A 276 -16.26 -0.96 -10.46
C GLN A 276 -17.12 -0.25 -11.52
N SER A 277 -16.63 0.85 -12.12
CA SER A 277 -17.42 1.65 -13.08
C SER A 277 -17.75 0.94 -14.39
N TYR A 278 -16.89 0.04 -14.89
CA TYR A 278 -17.14 -0.72 -16.12
C TYR A 278 -17.49 -2.21 -15.86
N LEU A 279 -17.16 -2.76 -14.70
CA LEU A 279 -17.55 -4.14 -14.36
C LEU A 279 -18.94 -4.23 -13.73
N GLY A 280 -19.42 -3.17 -13.06
CA GLY A 280 -20.68 -3.19 -12.33
C GLY A 280 -20.68 -4.30 -11.28
N GLU A 281 -21.71 -5.16 -11.30
CA GLU A 281 -21.83 -6.31 -10.39
C GLU A 281 -20.68 -7.33 -10.57
N ARG A 282 -20.10 -7.44 -11.78
CA ARG A 282 -18.97 -8.33 -12.06
C ARG A 282 -17.69 -7.93 -11.32
N PHE A 283 -17.64 -6.74 -10.72
CA PHE A 283 -16.53 -6.29 -9.90
C PHE A 283 -16.31 -7.21 -8.68
N GLU A 284 -17.37 -7.81 -8.15
CA GLU A 284 -17.31 -8.71 -6.99
C GLU A 284 -16.36 -9.90 -7.22
N LEU A 285 -16.24 -10.41 -8.46
CA LEU A 285 -15.25 -11.43 -8.80
C LEU A 285 -13.82 -10.98 -8.49
N LEU A 286 -13.48 -9.73 -8.82
CA LEU A 286 -12.15 -9.20 -8.49
C LEU A 286 -11.96 -9.07 -6.98
N CYS A 287 -13.01 -8.73 -6.23
CA CYS A 287 -12.98 -8.69 -4.77
C CYS A 287 -12.70 -10.07 -4.17
N LYS A 288 -13.38 -11.14 -4.65
CA LYS A 288 -13.13 -12.52 -4.19
C LYS A 288 -11.71 -12.99 -4.49
N LEU A 289 -11.24 -12.75 -5.72
CA LEU A 289 -9.88 -13.08 -6.12
C LEU A 289 -8.84 -12.30 -5.30
N LYS A 290 -9.08 -11.00 -5.06
CA LYS A 290 -8.23 -10.15 -4.22
C LYS A 290 -8.21 -10.63 -2.78
N ALA A 291 -9.33 -11.09 -2.22
CA ALA A 291 -9.38 -11.64 -0.87
C ALA A 291 -8.47 -12.88 -0.72
N VAL A 292 -8.50 -13.80 -1.69
CA VAL A 292 -7.59 -14.97 -1.70
C VAL A 292 -6.12 -14.53 -1.79
N TYR A 293 -5.81 -13.54 -2.62
CA TYR A 293 -4.45 -12.98 -2.73
C TYR A 293 -4.00 -12.29 -1.42
N ASP A 294 -4.86 -11.47 -0.84
CA ASP A 294 -4.58 -10.72 0.38
C ASP A 294 -4.49 -11.62 1.60
N TRP A 295 -5.16 -12.78 1.61
CA TRP A 295 -5.00 -13.76 2.68
C TRP A 295 -3.52 -14.14 2.83
N ALA A 296 -2.80 -14.36 1.71
CA ALA A 296 -1.39 -14.72 1.78
C ALA A 296 -0.53 -13.58 2.34
N ILE A 297 -0.89 -12.33 2.04
CA ILE A 297 -0.24 -11.14 2.63
C ILE A 297 -0.54 -11.07 4.13
N LEU A 298 -1.79 -11.28 4.54
CA LEU A 298 -2.19 -11.28 5.94
C LEU A 298 -1.50 -12.40 6.73
N ALA A 299 -1.47 -13.62 6.20
CA ALA A 299 -0.81 -14.76 6.84
C ALA A 299 0.69 -14.50 7.07
N ASP A 300 1.35 -13.85 6.10
CA ASP A 300 2.73 -13.41 6.23
C ASP A 300 2.89 -12.28 7.27
N ILE A 301 2.00 -11.28 7.27
CA ILE A 301 2.01 -10.21 8.29
C ILE A 301 1.79 -10.78 9.69
N LEU A 302 0.89 -11.75 9.85
CA LEU A 302 0.61 -12.40 11.12
C LEU A 302 1.77 -13.29 11.57
N ASN A 303 2.50 -13.90 10.63
CA ASN A 303 3.65 -14.76 10.91
C ASN A 303 3.35 -15.80 12.02
N GLY A 304 2.20 -16.46 11.91
CA GLY A 304 1.74 -17.46 12.88
C GLY A 304 1.19 -16.91 14.20
N LYS A 305 1.07 -15.59 14.36
CA LYS A 305 0.42 -14.96 15.52
C LYS A 305 -1.07 -14.75 15.26
N GLU A 306 -1.86 -14.78 16.33
CA GLU A 306 -3.28 -14.46 16.28
C GLU A 306 -3.53 -12.97 15.97
N TYR A 307 -2.71 -12.08 16.54
CA TYR A 307 -2.88 -10.63 16.39
C TYR A 307 -1.70 -9.97 15.66
N ILE A 308 -1.99 -9.05 14.74
CA ILE A 308 -0.99 -8.25 14.01
C ILE A 308 -0.01 -7.55 14.96
N SER A 309 -0.50 -7.03 16.10
CA SER A 309 0.32 -6.35 17.09
C SER A 309 1.46 -7.23 17.60
N PHE A 310 1.22 -8.54 17.76
CA PHE A 310 2.22 -9.47 18.29
C PHE A 310 3.34 -9.68 17.27
N SER A 311 2.98 -9.90 16.00
CA SER A 311 3.98 -10.03 14.92
C SER A 311 4.81 -8.74 14.74
N LYS A 312 4.16 -7.57 14.80
CA LYS A 312 4.86 -6.27 14.70
C LYS A 312 5.80 -6.02 15.88
N VAL A 313 5.44 -6.47 17.08
CA VAL A 313 6.34 -6.45 18.25
C VAL A 313 7.53 -7.38 18.02
N ASP A 314 7.31 -8.62 17.55
CA ASP A 314 8.40 -9.56 17.28
C ASP A 314 9.39 -9.03 16.22
N ILE A 315 8.91 -8.34 15.18
CA ILE A 315 9.76 -7.66 14.19
C ILE A 315 10.62 -6.56 14.84
N TYR A 316 10.03 -5.75 15.73
CA TYR A 316 10.76 -4.70 16.45
C TYR A 316 11.86 -5.30 17.34
N GLU A 317 11.54 -6.34 18.10
CA GLU A 317 12.48 -7.04 18.99
C GLU A 317 13.58 -7.77 18.22
N LYS A 318 13.24 -8.34 17.05
CA LYS A 318 14.25 -8.91 16.13
C LYS A 318 15.22 -7.81 15.66
N HIS A 319 14.71 -6.70 15.14
CA HIS A 319 15.54 -5.57 14.70
C HIS A 319 16.46 -5.04 15.80
N GLY A 320 15.96 -4.94 17.05
CA GLY A 320 16.77 -4.53 18.20
C GLY A 320 17.95 -5.48 18.47
N ARG A 321 17.71 -6.80 18.44
CA ARG A 321 18.75 -7.82 18.61
C ARG A 321 19.75 -7.81 17.47
N ASP A 322 19.28 -7.78 16.22
CA ASP A 322 20.14 -7.80 15.03
C ASP A 322 21.02 -6.56 14.97
N LEU A 323 20.47 -5.38 15.31
CA LEU A 323 21.23 -4.14 15.39
C LEU A 323 22.32 -4.19 16.46
N LYS A 324 22.04 -4.82 17.61
CA LYS A 324 23.03 -5.01 18.68
C LYS A 324 24.18 -5.89 18.17
N THR A 325 23.87 -7.03 17.58
CA THR A 325 24.84 -7.96 16.97
C THR A 325 25.69 -7.25 15.91
N LEU A 326 25.06 -6.48 15.01
CA LEU A 326 25.76 -5.72 13.98
C LEU A 326 26.70 -4.67 14.58
N LYS A 327 26.26 -3.95 15.63
CA LYS A 327 27.12 -2.98 16.33
C LYS A 327 28.32 -3.66 16.99
N GLU A 328 28.12 -4.80 17.66
CA GLU A 328 29.20 -5.57 18.28
C GLU A 328 30.22 -6.04 17.23
N TYR A 329 29.75 -6.57 16.09
CA TYR A 329 30.60 -6.95 14.97
C TYR A 329 31.42 -5.76 14.45
N VAL A 330 30.78 -4.62 14.16
CA VAL A 330 31.46 -3.44 13.62
C VAL A 330 32.49 -2.89 14.63
N ILE A 331 32.17 -2.88 15.93
CA ILE A 331 33.13 -2.45 16.97
C ILE A 331 34.37 -3.36 16.97
N LYS A 332 34.19 -4.68 16.83
CA LYS A 332 35.28 -5.65 16.89
C LYS A 332 36.12 -5.70 15.60
N TYR A 333 35.50 -5.55 14.43
CA TYR A 333 36.11 -5.89 13.15
C TYR A 333 36.25 -4.74 12.14
N ALA A 334 35.56 -3.63 12.35
CA ALA A 334 35.62 -2.41 11.52
C ALA A 334 35.33 -1.14 12.35
N PRO A 335 36.04 -0.91 13.48
CA PRO A 335 35.73 0.20 14.39
C PRO A 335 35.81 1.57 13.70
N GLU A 336 36.70 1.73 12.72
CA GLU A 336 36.86 2.93 11.90
C GLU A 336 35.60 3.27 11.09
N LYS A 337 34.76 2.27 10.79
CA LYS A 337 33.50 2.42 10.06
C LYS A 337 32.30 2.69 10.95
N TYR A 338 32.41 2.53 12.27
CA TYR A 338 31.27 2.63 13.19
C TYR A 338 30.50 3.95 13.05
N ASN A 339 31.20 5.09 13.06
CA ASN A 339 30.56 6.39 12.97
C ASN A 339 29.93 6.63 11.58
N GLU A 340 30.57 6.15 10.52
CA GLU A 340 30.06 6.22 9.14
C GLU A 340 28.77 5.40 9.01
N ILE A 341 28.72 4.19 9.59
CA ILE A 341 27.56 3.31 9.51
C ILE A 341 26.39 3.85 10.35
N PHE A 342 26.63 4.27 11.60
CA PHE A 342 25.56 4.46 12.58
C PHE A 342 25.28 5.90 13.02
N LYS A 343 26.14 6.89 12.70
CA LYS A 343 26.03 8.24 13.28
C LYS A 343 26.00 9.39 12.27
N LYS A 344 26.61 9.22 11.09
CA LYS A 344 26.75 10.31 10.11
C LYS A 344 25.61 10.26 9.09
N SER A 345 24.96 11.39 8.83
CA SER A 345 24.12 11.55 7.63
C SER A 345 25.00 12.03 6.48
N ILE A 346 25.15 11.20 5.45
CA ILE A 346 26.06 11.44 4.32
C ILE A 346 25.25 11.35 3.04
N GLU A 347 25.38 12.35 2.17
CA GLU A 347 24.67 12.38 0.88
C GLU A 347 25.04 11.17 0.02
N LYS A 348 24.05 10.55 -0.64
CA LYS A 348 24.22 9.36 -1.51
C LYS A 348 24.86 8.14 -0.83
N VAL A 349 24.83 8.08 0.51
CA VAL A 349 25.26 6.91 1.27
C VAL A 349 24.07 6.25 1.92
N ASN A 350 23.96 4.94 1.73
CA ASN A 350 22.85 4.10 2.19
C ASN A 350 23.18 3.45 3.53
N ASN A 351 23.66 4.22 4.50
CA ASN A 351 24.04 3.71 5.83
C ASN A 351 22.83 3.55 6.78
N TYR A 352 23.07 3.14 8.03
CA TYR A 352 21.98 2.90 8.98
C TYR A 352 21.20 4.18 9.30
N VAL A 353 21.83 5.35 9.25
CA VAL A 353 21.15 6.65 9.45
C VAL A 353 20.16 6.91 8.31
N ALA A 354 20.56 6.65 7.05
CA ALA A 354 19.68 6.78 5.89
C ALA A 354 18.52 5.76 5.91
N TYR A 355 18.78 4.54 6.38
CA TYR A 355 17.77 3.48 6.50
C TYR A 355 16.76 3.74 7.64
N SER A 356 17.27 3.96 8.85
CA SER A 356 16.44 4.19 10.04
C SER A 356 15.78 5.57 10.07
N LYS A 357 16.25 6.50 9.23
CA LYS A 357 15.83 7.91 9.18
C LYS A 357 15.99 8.63 10.51
N HIS A 358 16.89 8.12 11.35
CA HIS A 358 17.12 8.61 12.70
C HIS A 358 18.56 9.07 12.88
N ILE A 359 18.73 10.36 13.15
CA ILE A 359 20.03 10.97 13.46
C ILE A 359 19.96 11.69 14.81
N LYS A 360 20.81 11.26 15.75
CA LYS A 360 20.94 11.92 17.05
C LYS A 360 22.09 12.92 17.02
N SER A 361 21.80 14.16 17.39
CA SER A 361 22.78 15.24 17.57
C SER A 361 22.76 15.73 19.03
N ASN A 362 23.76 16.52 19.42
CA ASN A 362 23.82 17.11 20.77
C ASN A 362 22.67 18.09 21.06
N LYS A 363 21.97 18.59 20.03
CA LYS A 363 20.83 19.53 20.15
C LYS A 363 19.47 18.88 19.79
N GLY A 364 19.38 17.56 19.75
CA GLY A 364 18.17 16.83 19.34
C GLY A 364 18.35 16.09 18.02
N THR A 365 17.33 16.07 17.16
CA THR A 365 17.41 15.38 15.86
C THR A 365 18.27 16.17 14.88
N GLY A 366 19.23 15.50 14.24
CA GLY A 366 20.05 16.12 13.18
C GLY A 366 19.33 16.25 11.84
N VAL A 367 20.01 16.83 10.84
CA VAL A 367 19.52 16.92 9.46
C VAL A 367 19.81 15.62 8.70
N LEU A 368 18.80 15.11 7.99
CA LEU A 368 18.91 13.91 7.16
C LEU A 368 19.16 14.30 5.69
N ASN A 369 20.31 13.90 5.15
CA ASN A 369 20.74 14.23 3.80
C ASN A 369 20.27 13.23 2.73
N SER A 370 19.95 11.99 3.12
CA SER A 370 19.52 10.93 2.22
C SER A 370 18.67 9.88 2.95
N THR A 371 17.88 9.12 2.19
CA THR A 371 17.15 7.94 2.67
C THR A 371 17.44 6.76 1.77
N CYS A 372 17.42 5.55 2.31
CA CYS A 372 17.54 4.34 1.51
C CYS A 372 16.51 3.27 1.93
N SER A 373 16.31 2.32 1.04
CA SER A 373 15.59 1.08 1.31
C SER A 373 16.43 0.10 2.13
N GLN A 374 15.79 -0.94 2.67
CA GLN A 374 16.49 -2.01 3.38
C GLN A 374 17.48 -2.75 2.46
N GLU A 375 17.10 -3.03 1.22
CA GLU A 375 17.94 -3.73 0.24
C GLU A 375 19.22 -2.96 -0.06
N GLU A 376 19.10 -1.65 -0.24
CA GLU A 376 20.23 -0.75 -0.45
C GLU A 376 21.15 -0.70 0.77
N PHE A 377 20.59 -0.67 1.99
CA PHE A 377 21.37 -0.72 3.23
C PHE A 377 22.10 -2.05 3.41
N CYS A 378 21.44 -3.18 3.15
CA CYS A 378 22.08 -4.49 3.20
C CYS A 378 23.20 -4.61 2.16
N THR A 379 22.99 -4.09 0.94
CA THR A 379 24.01 -4.04 -0.10
C THR A 379 25.22 -3.20 0.33
N TYR A 380 24.96 -2.03 0.92
CA TYR A 380 25.99 -1.17 1.50
C TYR A 380 26.80 -1.88 2.58
N LEU A 381 26.15 -2.57 3.52
CA LEU A 381 26.84 -3.34 4.56
C LEU A 381 27.69 -4.47 3.98
N LYS A 382 27.17 -5.23 3.02
CA LYS A 382 27.91 -6.32 2.34
C LYS A 382 29.18 -5.77 1.66
N ASN A 383 29.10 -4.60 1.03
CA ASN A 383 30.25 -3.97 0.40
C ASN A 383 31.31 -3.50 1.40
N ILE A 384 30.89 -2.94 2.55
CA ILE A 384 31.82 -2.41 3.55
C ILE A 384 32.43 -3.51 4.42
N LEU A 385 31.62 -4.45 4.88
CA LEU A 385 32.04 -5.51 5.80
C LEU A 385 32.64 -6.71 5.08
N LYS A 386 32.40 -6.85 3.77
CA LYS A 386 32.89 -7.94 2.91
C LYS A 386 32.46 -9.31 3.45
N SER A 387 33.40 -10.22 3.67
CA SER A 387 33.16 -11.55 4.21
C SER A 387 33.12 -11.55 5.74
N CYS A 388 32.36 -12.47 6.31
CA CYS A 388 32.34 -12.71 7.74
C CYS A 388 33.75 -13.07 8.24
N LYS A 389 34.22 -12.40 9.30
CA LYS A 389 35.54 -12.66 9.92
C LYS A 389 35.48 -13.60 11.13
N ASP A 390 34.29 -13.99 11.56
CA ASP A 390 34.07 -14.79 12.76
C ASP A 390 32.73 -15.53 12.66
N ASP A 391 32.81 -16.86 12.68
CA ASP A 391 31.68 -17.77 12.46
C ASP A 391 30.50 -17.53 13.41
N GLN A 392 30.74 -16.93 14.59
CA GLN A 392 29.64 -16.58 15.49
C GLN A 392 28.64 -15.59 14.88
N TYR A 393 29.06 -14.83 13.86
CA TYR A 393 28.23 -13.85 13.14
C TYR A 393 27.76 -14.34 11.77
N ILE A 394 28.01 -15.60 11.39
CA ILE A 394 27.72 -16.07 10.02
C ILE A 394 26.25 -15.91 9.65
N LYS A 395 25.34 -16.18 10.59
CA LYS A 395 23.89 -16.01 10.41
C LYS A 395 23.49 -14.58 10.04
N MET A 396 24.21 -13.57 10.54
CA MET A 396 23.96 -12.16 10.21
C MET A 396 24.30 -11.84 8.75
N PHE A 397 25.21 -12.60 8.13
CA PHE A 397 25.60 -12.41 6.72
C PHE A 397 24.72 -13.21 5.74
N ASP A 398 24.12 -14.30 6.22
CA ASP A 398 23.26 -15.19 5.44
C ASP A 398 21.78 -14.75 5.41
N GLU A 399 21.33 -14.03 6.44
CA GLU A 399 20.03 -13.33 6.48
C GLU A 399 20.03 -12.01 5.69
#